data_AF-A0A2N2Y0T3-F1
#
_entry.id   AF-A0A2N2Y0T3-F1
#
_cell.length_a   1.000
_cell.length_b   1.000
_cell.length_c   1.000
_cell.angle_alpha   90.00
_cell.angle_beta   90.00
_cell.angle_gamma   90.00
#
_symmetry.space_group_name_H-M   'P 1'
#
loop_
_entity.id
_entity.type
_entity.pdbx_description
1 polymer ?
#
loop_
_entity_poly.entity_id
_entity_poly.type
_entity_poly.pdbx_seq_one_letter_code
_entity_poly.pdbx_strand_id
1 'polypeptide(L)'
;MIIVGTGGLGKEVLSILMKDQYAGPIVFYDENPGVAELIFEKFKVITKEDELITYIKNTDPQFVIGIGQPRIRERLSEKLKSLGGEFSQVISQQSAISILNKYPPGTIIEPFCGISHGLEMGEGCALHVHCSIGHAARIGKFVNVGPGAAVIGPIEIGDYSYIGAHAVILPNIRIGKNVVVGAGCVVKEDVPDFGTVV
;
A
#
# COMPACT_ATOMS: atom_id res chain seq x y z
N MET A 1 4.57 6.91 14.16
CA MET A 1 4.13 5.90 13.20
C MET A 1 4.89 4.59 13.38
N ILE A 2 4.16 3.48 13.37
CA ILE A 2 4.68 2.11 13.33
C ILE A 2 4.67 1.65 11.86
N ILE A 3 5.83 1.27 11.32
CA ILE A 3 5.94 0.65 10.00
C ILE A 3 5.99 -0.87 10.18
N VAL A 4 4.93 -1.57 9.79
CA VAL A 4 4.88 -3.03 9.91
C VAL A 4 5.56 -3.69 8.71
N GLY A 5 6.59 -4.49 8.97
CA GLY A 5 7.41 -5.17 7.97
C GLY A 5 8.76 -4.49 7.76
N THR A 6 9.83 -5.27 7.85
CA THR A 6 11.24 -4.82 7.69
C THR A 6 11.81 -5.01 6.27
N GLY A 7 10.97 -5.47 5.34
CA GLY A 7 11.31 -5.73 3.94
C GLY A 7 11.43 -4.48 3.06
N GLY A 8 11.39 -4.67 1.74
CA GLY A 8 11.51 -3.59 0.75
C GLY A 8 10.49 -2.48 0.93
N LEU A 9 9.19 -2.83 0.89
CA LEU A 9 8.10 -1.86 1.03
C LEU A 9 8.14 -1.08 2.36
N GLY A 10 8.48 -1.72 3.48
CA GLY A 10 8.66 -1.02 4.75
C GLY A 10 9.77 0.03 4.71
N LYS A 11 10.89 -0.27 4.04
CA LYS A 11 11.99 0.68 3.85
C LYS A 11 11.64 1.79 2.87
N GLU A 12 10.83 1.51 1.84
CA GLU A 12 10.29 2.51 0.92
C GLU A 12 9.35 3.47 1.64
N VAL A 13 8.44 2.95 2.47
CA VAL A 13 7.58 3.76 3.36
C VAL A 13 8.41 4.67 4.26
N LEU A 14 9.47 4.14 4.89
CA LEU A 14 10.38 4.97 5.68
C LEU A 14 11.00 6.09 4.83
N SER A 15 11.45 5.76 3.61
CA SER A 15 12.03 6.76 2.70
C SER A 15 11.04 7.89 2.39
N ILE A 16 9.75 7.58 2.21
CA ILE A 16 8.70 8.59 2.00
C ILE A 16 8.56 9.47 3.23
N LEU A 17 8.39 8.88 4.42
CA LEU A 17 8.22 9.62 5.67
C LEU A 17 9.41 10.55 5.95
N MET A 18 10.63 10.08 5.69
CA MET A 18 11.84 10.88 5.87
C MET A 18 11.92 12.03 4.86
N LYS A 19 11.59 11.75 3.59
CA LYS A 19 11.61 12.75 2.51
C LYS A 19 10.57 13.85 2.73
N ASP A 20 9.40 13.46 3.21
CA ASP A 20 8.28 14.36 3.51
C ASP A 20 8.38 14.98 4.91
N GLN A 21 9.51 14.78 5.59
CA GLN A 21 9.84 15.37 6.89
C GLN A 21 8.79 15.07 7.97
N TYR A 22 8.31 13.83 8.02
CA TYR A 22 7.41 13.37 9.07
C TYR A 22 8.01 13.65 10.46
N ALA A 23 7.27 14.39 11.27
CA ALA A 23 7.76 14.92 12.56
C ALA A 23 7.59 13.94 13.74
N GLY A 24 6.76 12.91 13.58
CA GLY A 24 6.47 11.95 14.64
C GLY A 24 7.57 10.88 14.83
N PRO A 25 7.51 10.11 15.93
CA PRO A 25 8.44 9.01 16.15
C PRO A 25 8.23 7.91 15.09
N ILE A 26 9.28 7.23 14.67
CA ILE A 26 9.21 6.11 13.72
C ILE A 26 9.85 4.88 14.33
N VAL A 27 9.10 3.78 14.35
CA VAL A 27 9.57 2.44 14.71
C VAL A 27 9.09 1.44 13.66
N PHE A 28 9.79 0.32 13.53
CA PHE A 28 9.34 -0.84 12.78
C PHE A 28 8.69 -1.86 13.71
N TYR A 29 7.80 -2.68 13.16
CA TYR A 29 7.29 -3.88 13.81
C TYR A 29 7.42 -5.08 12.87
N ASP A 30 7.91 -6.22 13.38
CA ASP A 30 7.98 -7.48 12.63
C ASP A 30 7.70 -8.65 13.57
N GLU A 31 6.85 -9.60 13.16
CA GLU A 31 6.54 -10.79 13.96
C GLU A 31 7.72 -11.78 14.00
N ASN A 32 8.69 -11.66 13.08
CA ASN A 32 9.86 -12.52 13.06
C ASN A 32 10.94 -12.02 14.04
N PRO A 33 11.23 -12.74 15.14
CA PRO A 33 12.26 -12.32 16.11
C PRO A 33 13.68 -12.39 15.55
N GLY A 34 13.89 -13.03 14.39
CA GLY A 34 15.19 -13.16 13.73
C GLY A 34 15.59 -11.95 12.86
N VAL A 35 14.77 -10.90 12.79
CA VAL A 35 15.13 -9.67 12.07
C VAL A 35 16.11 -8.82 12.87
N ALA A 36 16.82 -7.92 12.19
CA ALA A 36 17.73 -6.99 12.84
C ALA A 36 16.98 -6.10 13.86
N GLU A 37 17.62 -5.79 14.99
CA GLU A 37 17.04 -4.91 16.03
C GLU A 37 16.88 -3.46 15.55
N LEU A 38 17.69 -3.05 14.56
CA LEU A 38 17.68 -1.72 13.97
C LEU A 38 17.62 -1.80 12.44
N ILE A 39 16.81 -0.93 11.84
CA ILE A 39 16.83 -0.65 10.40
C ILE A 39 17.67 0.61 10.15
N PHE A 40 18.62 0.52 9.22
CA PHE A 40 19.60 1.57 8.91
C PHE A 40 20.34 2.10 10.15
N GLU A 41 20.64 1.22 11.11
CA GLU A 41 21.35 1.53 12.37
C GLU A 41 20.68 2.61 13.23
N LYS A 42 19.41 2.94 12.94
CA LYS A 42 18.72 4.10 13.52
C LYS A 42 17.32 3.80 14.01
N PHE A 43 16.53 3.05 13.24
CA PHE A 43 15.11 2.85 13.51
C PHE A 43 14.89 1.53 14.22
N LYS A 44 14.39 1.58 15.46
CA LYS A 44 14.11 0.42 16.28
C LYS A 44 13.08 -0.52 15.64
N VAL A 45 13.33 -1.82 15.72
CA VAL A 45 12.36 -2.87 15.38
C VAL A 45 11.79 -3.47 16.65
N ILE A 46 10.47 -3.35 16.82
CA ILE A 46 9.71 -4.04 17.85
C ILE A 46 9.38 -5.44 17.32
N THR A 47 9.72 -6.48 18.07
CA THR A 47 9.37 -7.87 17.72
C THR A 47 8.41 -8.53 18.71
N LYS A 48 8.27 -7.95 19.92
CA LYS A 48 7.41 -8.45 20.98
C LYS A 48 6.07 -7.73 20.99
N GLU A 49 4.98 -8.48 21.13
CA GLU A 49 3.62 -7.93 21.11
C GLU A 49 3.34 -7.01 22.32
N ASP A 50 3.80 -7.37 23.53
CA ASP A 50 3.61 -6.52 24.73
C ASP A 50 4.26 -5.15 24.57
N GLU A 51 5.42 -5.11 23.92
CA GLU A 51 6.12 -3.87 23.60
C GLU A 51 5.37 -3.05 22.55
N LEU A 52 4.83 -3.71 21.52
CA LEU A 52 3.97 -3.08 20.51
C LEU A 52 2.73 -2.45 21.15
N ILE A 53 2.04 -3.18 22.03
CA ILE A 53 0.85 -2.69 22.76
C ILE A 53 1.21 -1.48 23.62
N THR A 54 2.35 -1.54 24.31
CA THR A 54 2.84 -0.42 25.13
C THR A 54 3.11 0.82 24.28
N TYR A 55 3.72 0.65 23.11
CA TYR A 55 4.00 1.74 22.17
C TYR A 55 2.71 2.37 21.62
N ILE A 56 1.75 1.54 21.18
CA ILE A 56 0.45 2.00 20.67
C ILE A 56 -0.28 2.87 21.70
N LYS A 57 -0.29 2.44 22.97
CA LYS A 57 -1.02 3.14 24.05
C LYS A 57 -0.35 4.42 24.51
N ASN A 58 0.99 4.44 24.56
CA ASN A 58 1.73 5.46 25.29
C ASN A 58 2.57 6.38 24.40
N THR A 59 2.71 6.08 23.11
CA THR A 59 3.61 6.82 22.22
C THR A 59 2.90 7.28 20.94
N ASP A 60 2.50 6.35 20.09
CA ASP A 60 1.85 6.69 18.83
C ASP A 60 1.08 5.47 18.29
N PRO A 61 -0.27 5.56 18.17
CA PRO A 61 -1.09 4.45 17.69
C PRO A 61 -1.04 4.30 16.17
N GLN A 62 -0.56 5.30 15.42
CA GLN A 62 -0.59 5.28 13.96
C GLN A 62 0.30 4.18 13.41
N PHE A 63 -0.24 3.36 12.51
CA PHE A 63 0.54 2.34 11.82
C PHE A 63 0.22 2.25 10.33
N VAL A 64 1.20 1.78 9.57
CA VAL A 64 1.08 1.45 8.15
C VAL A 64 1.72 0.10 7.91
N ILE A 65 1.19 -0.68 6.96
CA ILE A 65 1.71 -2.02 6.69
C ILE A 65 2.58 -2.02 5.43
N GLY A 66 3.89 -1.98 5.62
CA GLY A 66 4.92 -2.03 4.58
C GLY A 66 5.21 -3.44 4.08
N ILE A 67 4.17 -4.24 3.80
CA ILE A 67 4.28 -5.62 3.28
C ILE A 67 3.53 -5.75 1.96
N GLY A 68 4.23 -6.22 0.93
CA GLY A 68 3.69 -6.28 -0.43
C GLY A 68 2.56 -7.32 -0.62
N GLN A 69 2.57 -8.42 0.15
CA GLN A 69 1.57 -9.48 -0.01
C GLN A 69 0.21 -9.07 0.58
N PRO A 70 -0.86 -8.94 -0.22
CA PRO A 70 -2.16 -8.38 0.21
C PRO A 70 -2.77 -9.06 1.43
N ARG A 71 -2.73 -10.40 1.48
CA ARG A 71 -3.35 -11.19 2.56
C ARG A 71 -2.63 -11.03 3.90
N ILE A 72 -1.30 -10.96 3.88
CA ILE A 72 -0.52 -10.65 5.09
C ILE A 72 -0.82 -9.22 5.54
N ARG A 73 -0.92 -8.29 4.58
CA ARG A 73 -1.23 -6.89 4.85
C ARG A 73 -2.59 -6.72 5.53
N GLU A 74 -3.62 -7.40 5.04
CA GLU A 74 -4.95 -7.45 5.65
C GLU A 74 -4.89 -8.01 7.07
N ARG A 75 -4.37 -9.24 7.24
CA ARG A 75 -4.25 -9.91 8.54
C ARG A 75 -3.58 -9.04 9.59
N LEU A 76 -2.46 -8.41 9.24
CA LEU A 76 -1.71 -7.57 10.17
C LEU A 76 -2.42 -6.24 10.44
N SER A 77 -3.13 -5.69 9.47
CA SER A 77 -3.95 -4.50 9.71
C SER A 77 -5.07 -4.77 10.71
N GLU A 78 -5.75 -5.92 10.61
CA GLU A 78 -6.79 -6.33 11.55
C GLU A 78 -6.20 -6.59 12.94
N LYS A 79 -5.05 -7.27 13.00
CA LYS A 79 -4.32 -7.49 14.25
C LYS A 79 -4.01 -6.17 14.95
N LEU A 80 -3.32 -5.24 14.28
CA LEU A 80 -2.93 -3.97 14.91
C LEU A 80 -4.14 -3.10 15.27
N LYS A 81 -5.20 -3.08 14.46
CA LYS A 81 -6.48 -2.44 14.82
C LYS A 81 -7.04 -3.02 16.13
N SER A 82 -7.02 -4.35 16.29
CA SER A 82 -7.50 -5.02 17.51
C SER A 82 -6.68 -4.68 18.77
N LEU A 83 -5.42 -4.26 18.59
CA LEU A 83 -4.54 -3.82 19.67
C LEU A 83 -4.70 -2.32 20.00
N GLY A 84 -5.61 -1.62 19.33
CA GLY A 84 -5.85 -0.18 19.49
C GLY A 84 -5.03 0.70 18.53
N GLY A 85 -4.40 0.11 17.51
CA GLY A 85 -3.68 0.85 16.49
C GLY A 85 -4.61 1.57 15.51
N GLU A 86 -4.14 2.70 14.98
CA GLU A 86 -4.83 3.52 13.98
C GLU A 86 -4.24 3.28 12.59
N PHE A 87 -4.99 2.58 11.73
CA PHE A 87 -4.52 2.26 10.37
C PHE A 87 -4.42 3.54 9.54
N SER A 88 -3.20 3.97 9.25
CA SER A 88 -2.89 5.27 8.69
C SER A 88 -2.39 5.17 7.25
N GLN A 89 -2.58 6.23 6.48
CA GLN A 89 -2.08 6.35 5.11
C GLN A 89 -0.66 6.95 5.10
N VAL A 90 0.13 6.58 4.11
CA VAL A 90 1.41 7.22 3.77
C VAL A 90 1.37 7.61 2.30
N ILE A 91 1.26 8.91 2.05
CA ILE A 91 1.09 9.46 0.70
C ILE A 91 2.23 10.43 0.46
N SER A 92 3.07 10.15 -0.54
CA SER A 92 4.19 11.03 -0.87
C SER A 92 3.71 12.39 -1.38
N GLN A 93 4.30 13.46 -0.86
CA GLN A 93 4.09 14.83 -1.36
C GLN A 93 4.63 15.04 -2.79
N GLN A 94 5.40 14.09 -3.32
CA GLN A 94 5.93 14.14 -4.68
C GLN A 94 4.96 13.62 -5.74
N SER A 95 3.76 13.15 -5.35
CA SER A 95 2.77 12.58 -6.25
C SER A 95 1.72 13.62 -6.66
N ALA A 96 1.37 13.63 -7.95
CA ALA A 96 0.37 14.52 -8.53
C ALA A 96 -1.01 13.85 -8.45
N ILE A 97 -1.69 14.04 -7.32
CA ILE A 97 -2.95 13.36 -7.02
C ILE A 97 -4.10 14.35 -6.83
N SER A 98 -5.30 13.97 -7.24
CA SER A 98 -6.49 14.80 -7.02
C SER A 98 -6.83 14.86 -5.53
N ILE A 99 -6.95 16.09 -5.00
CA ILE A 99 -7.40 16.37 -3.62
C ILE A 99 -8.91 16.16 -3.42
N LEU A 100 -9.66 15.96 -4.52
CA LEU A 100 -11.10 15.71 -4.47
C LEU A 100 -11.41 14.24 -4.15
N ASN A 101 -10.43 13.35 -4.27
CA ASN A 101 -10.58 11.96 -3.91
C ASN A 101 -10.48 11.77 -2.39
N LYS A 102 -11.10 10.71 -1.89
CA LYS A 102 -10.84 10.21 -0.54
C LYS A 102 -9.85 9.06 -0.63
N TYR A 103 -8.75 9.16 0.10
CA TYR A 103 -7.77 8.08 0.23
C TYR A 103 -8.05 7.31 1.52
N PRO A 104 -8.40 6.01 1.44
CA PRO A 104 -8.73 5.24 2.63
C PRO A 104 -7.52 4.96 3.54
N PRO A 105 -7.78 4.56 4.81
CA PRO A 105 -6.77 4.00 5.71
C PRO A 105 -5.84 2.98 5.06
N GLY A 106 -4.58 2.96 5.47
CA GLY A 106 -3.60 2.00 4.98
C GLY A 106 -3.11 2.19 3.55
N THR A 107 -3.60 3.23 2.86
CA THR A 107 -3.14 3.57 1.52
C THR A 107 -1.66 3.97 1.58
N ILE A 108 -0.85 3.32 0.75
CA ILE A 108 0.53 3.73 0.46
C ILE A 108 0.54 4.29 -0.96
N ILE A 109 0.91 5.55 -1.13
CA ILE A 109 1.18 6.16 -2.43
C ILE A 109 2.64 6.59 -2.44
N GLU A 110 3.43 5.88 -3.23
CA GLU A 110 4.84 6.17 -3.43
C GLU A 110 5.04 7.42 -4.31
N PRO A 111 6.26 7.97 -4.40
CA PRO A 111 6.55 9.16 -5.18
C PRO A 111 6.17 9.07 -6.66
N PHE A 112 5.84 10.24 -7.24
CA PHE A 112 5.61 10.44 -8.67
C PHE A 112 4.42 9.68 -9.26
N CYS A 113 3.47 9.26 -8.43
CA CYS A 113 2.21 8.71 -8.90
C CYS A 113 1.30 9.81 -9.46
N GLY A 114 0.58 9.49 -10.53
CA GLY A 114 -0.45 10.37 -11.10
C GLY A 114 -1.85 9.80 -10.85
N ILE A 115 -2.67 10.46 -10.03
CA ILE A 115 -4.01 9.97 -9.70
C ILE A 115 -5.05 11.04 -10.07
N SER A 116 -5.90 10.72 -11.05
CA SER A 116 -6.97 11.60 -11.51
C SER A 116 -8.15 11.65 -10.53
N HIS A 117 -9.26 12.29 -10.90
CA HIS A 117 -10.43 12.47 -10.05
C HIS A 117 -11.47 11.34 -10.16
N GLY A 118 -12.36 11.25 -9.17
CA GLY A 118 -13.45 10.27 -9.15
C GLY A 118 -13.00 8.86 -8.81
N LEU A 119 -11.86 8.71 -8.12
CA LEU A 119 -11.40 7.43 -7.62
C LEU A 119 -12.26 6.97 -6.43
N GLU A 120 -12.76 5.75 -6.50
CA GLU A 120 -13.28 5.01 -5.35
C GLU A 120 -12.29 3.90 -5.02
N MET A 121 -11.80 3.83 -3.78
CA MET A 121 -10.75 2.90 -3.40
C MET A 121 -11.06 2.21 -2.06
N GLY A 122 -10.65 0.95 -1.92
CA GLY A 122 -10.64 0.22 -0.66
C GLY A 122 -9.40 0.50 0.19
N GLU A 123 -9.43 0.10 1.46
CA GLU A 123 -8.28 0.27 2.37
C GLU A 123 -7.06 -0.59 2.00
N GLY A 124 -5.90 -0.18 2.49
CA GLY A 124 -4.68 -0.98 2.42
C GLY A 124 -4.08 -1.12 1.02
N CYS A 125 -4.44 -0.29 0.05
CA CYS A 125 -3.84 -0.32 -1.29
C CYS A 125 -2.41 0.20 -1.28
N ALA A 126 -1.54 -0.36 -2.14
CA ALA A 126 -0.20 0.15 -2.38
C ALA A 126 -0.06 0.54 -3.85
N LEU A 127 0.15 1.83 -4.09
CA LEU A 127 0.35 2.43 -5.41
C LEU A 127 1.83 2.80 -5.52
N HIS A 128 2.58 1.98 -6.24
CA HIS A 128 4.03 2.07 -6.32
C HIS A 128 4.51 3.18 -7.27
N VAL A 129 5.78 3.56 -7.13
CA VAL A 129 6.40 4.70 -7.84
C VAL A 129 6.00 4.78 -9.31
N HIS A 130 5.73 5.99 -9.77
CA HIS A 130 5.40 6.27 -11.18
C HIS A 130 4.12 5.61 -11.72
N CYS A 131 3.32 4.90 -10.92
CA CYS A 131 2.04 4.39 -11.44
C CYS A 131 1.05 5.53 -11.69
N SER A 132 0.11 5.27 -12.60
CA SER A 132 -0.96 6.24 -12.91
C SER A 132 -2.33 5.59 -12.82
N ILE A 133 -3.27 6.27 -12.17
CA ILE A 133 -4.68 5.89 -12.08
C ILE A 133 -5.52 6.96 -12.79
N GLY A 134 -6.19 6.57 -13.86
CA GLY A 134 -7.09 7.41 -14.64
C GLY A 134 -8.37 7.79 -13.89
N HIS A 135 -9.21 8.59 -14.52
CA HIS A 135 -10.45 9.08 -13.90
C HIS A 135 -11.46 7.96 -13.68
N ALA A 136 -12.35 8.11 -12.70
CA ALA A 136 -13.48 7.20 -12.47
C ALA A 136 -13.09 5.71 -12.31
N ALA A 137 -11.92 5.44 -11.70
CA ALA A 137 -11.51 4.08 -11.34
C ALA A 137 -12.16 3.64 -10.02
N ARG A 138 -12.54 2.37 -9.93
CA ARG A 138 -12.95 1.69 -8.71
C ARG A 138 -11.93 0.61 -8.39
N ILE A 139 -11.24 0.75 -7.26
CA ILE A 139 -10.18 -0.17 -6.82
C ILE A 139 -10.59 -0.80 -5.50
N GLY A 140 -10.53 -2.13 -5.42
CA GLY A 140 -10.85 -2.90 -4.22
C GLY A 140 -9.87 -2.68 -3.07
N LYS A 141 -9.97 -3.51 -2.03
CA LYS A 141 -9.07 -3.47 -0.88
C LYS A 141 -7.76 -4.18 -1.18
N PHE A 142 -6.68 -3.73 -0.55
CA PHE A 142 -5.37 -4.38 -0.57
C PHE A 142 -4.83 -4.66 -1.98
N VAL A 143 -5.21 -3.86 -2.98
CA VAL A 143 -4.66 -3.93 -4.33
C VAL A 143 -3.24 -3.40 -4.34
N ASN A 144 -2.37 -4.02 -5.14
CA ASN A 144 -1.08 -3.45 -5.47
C ASN A 144 -1.08 -2.98 -6.93
N VAL A 145 -0.66 -1.76 -7.17
CA VAL A 145 -0.41 -1.23 -8.51
C VAL A 145 1.08 -1.01 -8.65
N GLY A 146 1.74 -1.86 -9.43
CA GLY A 146 3.18 -1.94 -9.53
C GLY A 146 3.84 -0.69 -10.14
N PRO A 147 5.17 -0.57 -9.99
CA PRO A 147 5.92 0.57 -10.48
C PRO A 147 5.63 0.87 -11.95
N GLY A 148 5.29 2.12 -12.27
CA GLY A 148 5.04 2.55 -13.65
C GLY A 148 3.83 1.92 -14.34
N ALA A 149 2.97 1.17 -13.63
CA ALA A 149 1.76 0.62 -14.21
C ALA A 149 0.75 1.75 -14.54
N ALA A 150 0.08 1.62 -15.68
CA ALA A 150 -0.92 2.57 -16.15
C ALA A 150 -2.31 1.95 -16.12
N VAL A 151 -3.13 2.38 -15.16
CA VAL A 151 -4.54 2.00 -15.03
C VAL A 151 -5.39 3.08 -15.69
N ILE A 152 -5.87 2.84 -16.91
CA ILE A 152 -6.62 3.84 -17.68
C ILE A 152 -8.10 3.67 -17.33
N GLY A 153 -8.67 4.67 -16.65
CA GLY A 153 -10.08 4.66 -16.26
C GLY A 153 -11.03 5.13 -17.38
N PRO A 154 -12.35 4.87 -17.26
CA PRO A 154 -13.05 4.22 -16.14
C PRO A 154 -12.75 2.72 -16.07
N ILE A 155 -12.63 2.15 -14.87
CA ILE A 155 -12.27 0.73 -14.68
C ILE A 155 -12.65 0.22 -13.29
N GLU A 156 -12.83 -1.10 -13.15
CA GLU A 156 -12.98 -1.78 -11.87
C GLU A 156 -11.86 -2.80 -11.65
N ILE A 157 -11.20 -2.75 -10.48
CA ILE A 157 -10.18 -3.72 -10.05
C ILE A 157 -10.61 -4.31 -8.72
N GLY A 158 -10.76 -5.64 -8.66
CA GLY A 158 -11.19 -6.37 -7.47
C GLY A 158 -10.12 -6.46 -6.38
N ASP A 159 -10.57 -6.82 -5.18
CA ASP A 159 -9.72 -6.92 -3.99
C ASP A 159 -8.51 -7.84 -4.19
N TYR A 160 -7.40 -7.52 -3.52
CA TYR A 160 -6.16 -8.32 -3.47
C TYR A 160 -5.47 -8.56 -4.81
N SER A 161 -5.90 -7.88 -5.87
CA SER A 161 -5.28 -7.99 -7.18
C SER A 161 -3.92 -7.30 -7.22
N TYR A 162 -3.04 -7.82 -8.07
CA TYR A 162 -1.69 -7.33 -8.28
C TYR A 162 -1.53 -6.92 -9.74
N ILE A 163 -1.34 -5.63 -9.98
CA ILE A 163 -1.03 -5.10 -11.31
C ILE A 163 0.49 -5.00 -11.43
N GLY A 164 1.09 -5.76 -12.34
CA GLY A 164 2.54 -5.83 -12.52
C GLY A 164 3.17 -4.50 -12.95
N ALA A 165 4.47 -4.39 -12.71
CA ALA A 165 5.26 -3.22 -13.10
C ALA A 165 5.11 -2.94 -14.60
N HIS A 166 4.92 -1.67 -14.97
CA HIS A 166 4.72 -1.22 -16.35
C HIS A 166 3.57 -1.91 -17.12
N ALA A 167 2.65 -2.59 -16.44
CA ALA A 167 1.44 -3.09 -17.08
C ALA A 167 0.52 -1.93 -17.47
N VAL A 168 -0.20 -2.09 -18.58
CA VAL A 168 -1.21 -1.14 -19.05
C VAL A 168 -2.57 -1.82 -19.01
N ILE A 169 -3.50 -1.25 -18.24
CA ILE A 169 -4.88 -1.71 -18.17
C ILE A 169 -5.75 -0.71 -18.95
N LEU A 170 -6.37 -1.17 -20.04
CA LEU A 170 -7.23 -0.33 -20.88
C LEU A 170 -8.56 0.00 -20.18
N PRO A 171 -9.26 1.09 -20.57
CA PRO A 171 -10.50 1.49 -19.92
C PRO A 171 -11.68 0.59 -20.31
N ASN A 172 -12.74 0.69 -19.51
CA ASN A 172 -14.03 0.02 -19.69
C ASN A 172 -13.96 -1.52 -19.61
N ILE A 173 -13.01 -2.05 -18.84
CA ILE A 173 -12.93 -3.48 -18.51
C ILE A 173 -12.99 -3.66 -16.99
N ARG A 174 -13.09 -4.93 -16.57
CA ARG A 174 -13.08 -5.35 -15.18
C ARG A 174 -11.94 -6.33 -14.92
N ILE A 175 -11.14 -6.02 -13.92
CA ILE A 175 -10.18 -6.94 -13.32
C ILE A 175 -10.83 -7.53 -12.07
N GLY A 176 -11.01 -8.85 -12.03
CA GLY A 176 -11.56 -9.55 -10.87
C GLY A 176 -10.71 -9.43 -9.60
N LYS A 177 -11.14 -10.09 -8.53
CA LYS A 177 -10.37 -10.17 -7.27
C LYS A 177 -9.28 -11.24 -7.34
N ASN A 178 -8.19 -11.06 -6.59
CA ASN A 178 -7.02 -11.94 -6.57
C ASN A 178 -6.44 -12.21 -7.98
N VAL A 179 -6.55 -11.23 -8.89
CA VAL A 179 -5.95 -11.32 -10.22
C VAL A 179 -4.48 -10.95 -10.15
N VAL A 180 -3.66 -11.63 -10.92
CA VAL A 180 -2.27 -11.24 -11.16
C VAL A 180 -2.11 -10.82 -12.62
N VAL A 181 -1.75 -9.55 -12.83
CA VAL A 181 -1.29 -9.06 -14.13
C VAL A 181 0.23 -9.03 -14.11
N GLY A 182 0.85 -9.67 -15.10
CA GLY A 182 2.30 -9.71 -15.27
C GLY A 182 2.89 -8.33 -15.57
N ALA A 183 4.20 -8.22 -15.40
CA ALA A 183 4.92 -6.99 -15.74
C ALA A 183 4.91 -6.77 -17.26
N GLY A 184 4.66 -5.52 -17.68
CA GLY A 184 4.64 -5.12 -19.10
C GLY A 184 3.43 -5.59 -19.90
N CYS A 185 2.45 -6.28 -19.28
CA CYS A 185 1.26 -6.75 -19.98
C CYS A 185 0.35 -5.59 -20.41
N VAL A 186 -0.33 -5.75 -21.54
CA VAL A 186 -1.44 -4.87 -21.94
C VAL A 186 -2.75 -5.65 -21.81
N VAL A 187 -3.57 -5.30 -20.83
CA VAL A 187 -4.85 -5.95 -20.57
C VAL A 187 -5.96 -5.15 -21.24
N LYS A 188 -6.64 -5.80 -22.19
CA LYS A 188 -7.65 -5.19 -23.07
C LYS A 188 -9.06 -5.79 -22.95
N GLU A 189 -9.20 -6.82 -22.11
CA GLU A 189 -10.42 -7.61 -21.92
C GLU A 189 -10.60 -7.89 -20.42
N ASP A 190 -11.83 -8.17 -20.02
CA ASP A 190 -12.16 -8.54 -18.65
C ASP A 190 -11.35 -9.75 -18.18
N VAL A 191 -10.87 -9.71 -16.94
CA VAL A 191 -10.15 -10.80 -16.30
C VAL A 191 -10.99 -11.33 -15.15
N PRO A 192 -11.37 -12.63 -15.15
CA PRO A 192 -12.17 -13.19 -14.07
C PRO A 192 -11.38 -13.25 -12.76
N ASP A 193 -12.11 -13.39 -11.66
CA ASP A 193 -11.52 -13.62 -10.34
C ASP A 193 -10.48 -14.76 -10.37
N PHE A 194 -9.39 -14.59 -9.62
CA PHE A 194 -8.27 -15.54 -9.55
C PHE A 194 -7.52 -15.76 -10.87
N GLY A 195 -7.78 -14.93 -11.88
CA GLY A 195 -7.09 -14.97 -13.15
C GLY A 195 -5.62 -14.58 -13.06
N THR A 196 -4.82 -15.06 -14.01
CA THR A 196 -3.45 -14.60 -14.24
C THR A 196 -3.31 -14.25 -15.71
N VAL A 197 -2.77 -13.06 -16.00
CA VAL A 197 -2.51 -12.58 -17.36
C VAL A 197 -1.03 -12.21 -17.45
N VAL A 198 -0.30 -12.79 -18.41
CA VAL A 198 1.14 -12.58 -18.64
C VAL A 198 1.41 -12.26 -20.11
#